data_AF-A0A1Q3QUT5-F1
#
_entry.id   AF-A0A1Q3QUT5-F1
#
_cell.length_a   1.000
_cell.length_b   1.000
_cell.length_c   1.000
_cell.angle_alpha   90.00
_cell.angle_beta   90.00
_cell.angle_gamma   90.00
#
_symmetry.space_group_name_H-M   'P 1'
#
loop_
_entity.id
_entity.type
_entity.pdbx_description
1 polymer ?
#
loop_
_entity_poly.entity_id
_entity_poly.type
_entity_poly.pdbx_seq_one_letter_code
_entity_poly.pdbx_strand_id
1 'polypeptide(L)'
;MTSFLYIATTVCIGLLIGTEFAVSVFINPVLRRLEDRAQARAISLFATRLGRAMPFWYGLSLLLLVVGIVVERHEPGVKLLIAASAIWIVVIVLTVLFLVPINNRMMLLDAASFPEEAQREHRRWTALHHLRVVALVVAMVCFLLAAQG
;
A
#
# COMPACT_ATOMS: atom_id res chain seq x y z
N MET A 1 -1.15 15.47 21.61
CA MET A 1 -1.37 16.06 20.26
C MET A 1 -2.67 16.84 20.14
N THR A 2 -2.69 17.91 19.34
CA THR A 2 -3.92 18.56 18.85
C THR A 2 -4.74 17.52 18.06
N SER A 3 -6.02 17.33 18.40
CA SER A 3 -6.92 16.34 17.78
C SER A 3 -6.87 16.34 16.25
N PHE A 4 -6.53 17.49 15.66
CA PHE A 4 -6.30 17.65 14.24
C PHE A 4 -5.25 16.70 13.65
N LEU A 5 -4.08 16.50 14.28
CA LEU A 5 -3.02 15.66 13.70
C LEU A 5 -3.44 14.18 13.67
N TYR A 6 -4.12 13.70 14.72
CA TYR A 6 -4.68 12.34 14.73
C TYR A 6 -5.75 12.16 13.66
N ILE A 7 -6.67 13.11 13.53
CA ILE A 7 -7.73 13.07 12.51
C ILE A 7 -7.10 13.07 11.11
N ALA A 8 -6.18 14.00 10.83
CA ALA A 8 -5.52 14.12 9.54
C ALA A 8 -4.74 12.85 9.17
N THR A 9 -4.00 12.28 10.14
CA THR A 9 -3.24 11.04 9.95
C THR A 9 -4.17 9.85 9.73
N THR A 10 -5.24 9.73 10.52
CA THR A 10 -6.27 8.68 10.38
C THR A 10 -6.90 8.71 9.00
N VAL A 11 -7.33 9.89 8.54
CA VAL A 11 -7.96 10.05 7.22
C VAL A 11 -6.95 9.75 6.11
N CYS A 12 -5.73 10.28 6.20
CA CYS A 12 -4.70 10.10 5.19
C CYS A 12 -4.31 8.62 5.03
N ILE A 13 -3.99 7.95 6.14
CA ILE A 13 -3.60 6.54 6.13
C ILE A 13 -4.80 5.65 5.80
N GLY A 14 -5.96 5.90 6.40
CA GLY A 14 -7.16 5.09 6.20
C GLY A 14 -7.61 5.06 4.73
N LEU A 15 -7.58 6.20 4.04
CA LEU A 15 -7.91 6.27 2.61
C LEU A 15 -6.89 5.55 1.72
N LEU A 16 -5.59 5.63 2.04
CA LEU A 16 -4.55 4.89 1.33
C LEU A 16 -4.76 3.39 1.48
N ILE A 17 -4.95 2.91 2.71
CA ILE A 17 -5.19 1.50 3.01
C ILE A 17 -6.48 1.02 2.36
N GLY A 18 -7.55 1.81 2.43
CA GLY A 18 -8.81 1.51 1.76
C GLY A 18 -8.65 1.35 0.26
N THR A 19 -7.82 2.20 -0.37
CA THR A 19 -7.50 2.09 -1.81
C THR A 19 -6.74 0.81 -2.12
N GLU A 20 -5.70 0.49 -1.35
CA GLU A 20 -4.92 -0.75 -1.50
C GLU A 20 -5.79 -2.01 -1.29
N PHE A 21 -6.63 -1.99 -0.26
CA PHE A 21 -7.60 -3.06 0.01
C PHE A 21 -8.59 -3.21 -1.14
N ALA A 22 -9.15 -2.12 -1.65
CA ALA A 22 -10.11 -2.15 -2.74
C ALA A 22 -9.50 -2.70 -4.04
N VAL A 23 -8.24 -2.35 -4.31
CA VAL A 23 -7.47 -2.93 -5.42
C VAL A 23 -7.35 -4.45 -5.27
N SER A 24 -6.98 -4.91 -4.07
CA SER A 24 -6.78 -6.33 -3.80
C SER A 24 -8.08 -7.15 -3.86
N VAL A 25 -9.15 -6.66 -3.22
CA VAL A 25 -10.38 -7.43 -2.96
C VAL A 25 -11.44 -7.26 -4.03
N PHE A 26 -11.53 -6.10 -4.68
CA PHE A 26 -12.59 -5.81 -5.65
C PHE A 26 -12.06 -5.65 -7.07
N ILE A 27 -11.05 -4.80 -7.28
CA ILE A 27 -10.60 -4.46 -8.63
C ILE A 27 -9.89 -5.65 -9.28
N ASN A 28 -8.87 -6.23 -8.64
CA ASN A 28 -8.10 -7.33 -9.23
C ASN A 28 -8.99 -8.55 -9.59
N PRO A 29 -9.92 -9.01 -8.73
CA PRO A 29 -10.83 -10.11 -9.10
C PRO A 29 -11.77 -9.79 -10.26
N VAL A 30 -12.25 -8.54 -10.37
CA VAL A 30 -13.09 -8.11 -11.51
C VAL A 30 -12.27 -8.07 -12.80
N LEU A 31 -11.07 -7.49 -12.76
CA LEU A 31 -10.21 -7.40 -13.95
C LEU A 31 -9.82 -8.78 -14.51
N ARG A 32 -9.66 -9.79 -13.64
CA ARG A 32 -9.38 -11.18 -14.04
C ARG A 32 -10.49 -11.87 -14.82
N ARG A 33 -11.70 -11.29 -14.86
CA ARG A 33 -12.83 -11.82 -15.64
C ARG A 33 -12.92 -11.21 -17.04
N LEU A 34 -12.09 -10.22 -17.36
CA LEU A 34 -12.07 -9.57 -18.66
C LEU A 34 -11.24 -10.38 -19.66
N GLU A 35 -11.53 -10.20 -20.95
CA GLU A 35 -10.67 -10.69 -22.03
C GLU A 35 -9.27 -10.05 -21.93
N ASP A 36 -8.23 -10.77 -22.35
CA ASP A 36 -6.82 -10.40 -22.12
C ASP A 36 -6.48 -8.95 -22.53
N ARG A 37 -6.96 -8.50 -23.70
CA ARG A 37 -6.74 -7.12 -24.18
C ARG A 37 -7.43 -6.07 -23.32
N ALA A 38 -8.67 -6.34 -22.89
CA ALA A 38 -9.43 -5.44 -22.02
C ALA A 38 -8.84 -5.42 -20.61
N GLN A 39 -8.41 -6.58 -20.10
CA GLN A 39 -7.71 -6.70 -18.84
C GLN A 39 -6.40 -5.91 -18.83
N ALA A 40 -5.53 -6.11 -19.83
CA ALA A 40 -4.24 -5.42 -19.93
C ALA A 40 -4.41 -3.90 -20.01
N ARG A 41 -5.39 -3.42 -20.79
CA ARG A 41 -5.71 -1.99 -20.89
C ARG A 41 -6.23 -1.42 -19.57
N ALA A 42 -7.07 -2.16 -18.85
CA ALA A 42 -7.57 -1.70 -17.56
C ALA A 42 -6.44 -1.65 -16.51
N ILE A 43 -5.61 -2.70 -16.44
CA ILE A 43 -4.44 -2.75 -15.54
C ILE A 43 -3.50 -1.58 -15.81
N SER A 44 -3.20 -1.26 -17.07
CA SER A 44 -2.29 -0.14 -17.39
C SER A 44 -2.85 1.21 -16.94
N LEU A 45 -4.15 1.47 -17.15
CA LEU A 45 -4.81 2.69 -16.69
C LEU A 45 -4.76 2.84 -15.17
N PHE A 46 -5.07 1.77 -14.43
CA PHE A 46 -4.98 1.77 -12.96
C PHE A 46 -3.54 1.94 -12.50
N ALA A 47 -2.59 1.22 -13.10
CA ALA A 47 -1.18 1.27 -12.75
C ALA A 47 -0.58 2.67 -12.96
N THR A 48 -0.90 3.36 -14.07
CA THR A 48 -0.42 4.73 -14.30
C THR A 48 -1.00 5.72 -13.30
N ARG A 49 -2.31 5.65 -13.02
CA ARG A 49 -2.97 6.58 -12.09
C ARG A 49 -2.51 6.36 -10.66
N LEU A 50 -2.55 5.12 -10.18
CA LEU A 50 -2.13 4.77 -8.83
C LEU A 50 -0.62 4.93 -8.67
N GLY A 51 0.19 4.50 -9.64
CA GLY A 51 1.65 4.61 -9.59
C GLY A 51 2.14 6.06 -9.48
N ARG A 52 1.41 7.04 -10.03
CA ARG A 52 1.76 8.46 -9.89
C ARG A 52 1.40 9.05 -8.53
N ALA A 53 0.30 8.60 -7.93
CA ALA A 53 -0.19 9.16 -6.66
C ALA A 53 0.37 8.45 -5.42
N MET A 54 0.51 7.11 -5.50
CA MET A 54 0.86 6.26 -4.36
C MET A 54 2.18 6.66 -3.69
N PRO A 55 3.32 6.88 -4.40
CA PRO A 55 4.59 7.18 -3.73
C PRO A 55 4.52 8.41 -2.83
N PHE A 56 3.86 9.48 -3.29
CA PHE A 56 3.65 10.69 -2.50
C PHE A 56 2.72 10.44 -1.32
N TRP A 57 1.68 9.62 -1.50
CA TRP A 57 0.75 9.28 -0.43
C TRP A 57 1.42 8.44 0.66
N TYR A 58 2.17 7.40 0.30
CA TYR A 58 2.98 6.62 1.24
C TYR A 58 4.00 7.50 1.97
N GLY A 59 4.66 8.43 1.27
CA GLY A 59 5.61 9.37 1.85
C GLY A 59 4.94 10.35 2.83
N LEU A 60 3.79 10.91 2.46
CA LEU A 60 3.01 11.79 3.32
C LEU A 60 2.54 11.06 4.59
N SER A 61 2.02 9.83 4.45
CA SER A 61 1.64 9.00 5.58
C SER A 61 2.80 8.71 6.53
N LEU A 62 3.98 8.38 5.98
CA LEU A 62 5.18 8.19 6.80
C LEU A 62 5.59 9.47 7.53
N LEU A 63 5.57 10.62 6.82
CA LEU A 63 5.88 11.91 7.41
C LEU A 63 4.95 12.22 8.58
N LEU A 64 3.65 12.00 8.42
CA LEU A 64 2.66 12.20 9.49
C LEU A 64 2.92 11.32 10.71
N LEU A 65 3.27 10.04 10.50
CA LEU A 65 3.64 9.13 11.59
C LEU A 65 4.91 9.59 12.32
N VAL A 66 5.94 10.03 11.59
CA VAL A 66 7.20 10.53 12.16
C VAL A 66 6.99 11.84 12.93
N VAL A 67 6.20 12.77 12.40
CA VAL A 67 5.81 13.99 13.11
C VAL A 67 5.06 13.64 14.40
N GLY A 68 4.17 12.64 14.35
CA GLY A 68 3.49 12.11 15.54
C GLY A 68 4.46 11.62 16.62
N ILE A 69 5.52 10.89 16.25
CA ILE A 69 6.56 10.43 17.20
C ILE A 69 7.25 11.62 17.87
N VAL A 70 7.59 12.67 17.11
CA VAL A 70 8.29 13.84 17.65
C VAL A 70 7.41 14.63 18.61
N VAL A 71 6.11 14.78 18.28
CA VAL A 71 5.16 15.52 19.10
C VAL A 71 4.81 14.76 20.38
N GLU A 72 4.57 13.45 20.31
CA GLU A 72 4.14 12.61 21.45
C GLU A 72 5.30 11.87 22.11
N ARG A 73 6.54 12.37 21.97
CA ARG A 73 7.74 11.68 22.46
C ARG A 73 7.74 11.34 23.95
N HIS A 74 6.88 12.00 24.74
CA HIS A 74 6.74 11.81 26.18
C HIS A 74 5.46 11.04 26.57
N GLU A 75 4.60 10.71 25.61
CA GLU A 75 3.35 10.00 25.86
C GLU A 75 3.55 8.48 25.88
N PRO A 76 2.74 7.73 26.64
CA PRO A 76 2.83 6.26 26.72
C PRO A 76 2.73 5.56 25.36
N GLY A 77 1.91 6.12 24.46
CA GLY A 77 1.65 5.59 23.11
C GLY A 77 2.83 5.64 22.13
N VAL A 78 3.93 6.34 22.45
CA VAL A 78 5.03 6.58 21.48
C VAL A 78 5.64 5.28 20.94
N LYS A 79 5.71 4.21 21.74
CA LYS A 79 6.27 2.91 21.30
C LYS A 79 5.44 2.29 20.18
N LEU A 80 4.11 2.47 20.22
CA LEU A 80 3.20 1.99 19.18
C LEU A 80 3.29 2.85 17.91
N LEU A 81 3.52 4.16 18.03
CA LEU A 81 3.79 5.02 16.87
C LEU A 81 5.11 4.65 16.17
N ILE A 82 6.15 4.31 16.93
CA ILE A 82 7.42 3.81 16.40
C ILE A 82 7.19 2.47 15.67
N ALA A 83 6.43 1.55 16.25
CA ALA A 83 6.08 0.29 15.62
C ALA A 83 5.30 0.50 14.31
N ALA A 84 4.27 1.36 14.32
CA ALA A 84 3.50 1.71 13.12
C ALA A 84 4.40 2.27 12.02
N SER A 85 5.30 3.20 12.37
CA SER A 85 6.27 3.80 11.44
C SER A 85 7.25 2.77 10.88
N ALA A 86 7.76 1.87 11.71
CA ALA A 86 8.67 0.81 11.28
C ALA A 86 7.99 -0.15 10.29
N ILE A 87 6.76 -0.58 10.58
CA ILE A 87 5.98 -1.42 9.67
C ILE A 87 5.73 -0.69 8.34
N TRP A 88 5.41 0.60 8.39
CA TRP A 88 5.21 1.43 7.20
C TRP A 88 6.46 1.51 6.33
N ILE A 89 7.63 1.70 6.94
CA ILE A 89 8.93 1.68 6.24
C ILE A 89 9.17 0.31 5.57
N VAL A 90 8.94 -0.78 6.30
CA VAL A 90 9.07 -2.14 5.74
C VAL A 90 8.15 -2.33 4.54
N VAL A 91 6.91 -1.81 4.60
CA VAL A 91 5.97 -1.84 3.46
C VAL A 91 6.49 -1.06 2.25
N ILE A 92 7.05 0.14 2.47
CA ILE A 92 7.63 0.94 1.38
C ILE A 92 8.80 0.18 0.74
N VAL A 93 9.70 -0.37 1.56
CA VAL A 93 10.85 -1.16 1.09
C VAL A 93 10.39 -2.39 0.31
N LEU A 94 9.44 -3.17 0.84
CA LEU A 94 8.83 -4.31 0.17
C LEU A 94 8.24 -3.91 -1.19
N THR A 95 7.56 -2.76 -1.23
CA THR A 95 6.94 -2.24 -2.44
C THR A 95 7.97 -1.89 -3.51
N VAL A 96 8.99 -1.11 -3.14
CA VAL A 96 10.02 -0.64 -4.08
C VAL A 96 10.92 -1.77 -4.56
N LEU A 97 11.27 -2.73 -3.69
CA LEU A 97 12.19 -3.81 -4.03
C LEU A 97 11.53 -4.98 -4.77
N PHE A 98 10.25 -5.24 -4.53
CA PHE A 98 9.59 -6.43 -5.09
C PHE A 98 8.38 -6.09 -5.95
N LEU A 99 7.41 -5.33 -5.44
CA LEU A 99 6.16 -5.10 -6.18
C LEU A 99 6.37 -4.22 -7.41
N VAL A 100 7.14 -3.14 -7.30
CA VAL A 100 7.40 -2.21 -8.41
C VAL A 100 8.18 -2.90 -9.55
N PRO A 101 9.28 -3.65 -9.29
CA PRO A 101 9.98 -4.38 -10.34
C PRO A 101 9.11 -5.42 -11.04
N ILE A 102 8.27 -6.16 -10.29
CA ILE A 102 7.35 -7.12 -10.89
C ILE A 102 6.31 -6.40 -11.78
N ASN A 103 5.77 -5.26 -11.33
CA ASN A 103 4.86 -4.45 -12.17
C ASN A 103 5.54 -3.98 -13.47
N ASN A 104 6.78 -3.49 -13.39
CA ASN A 104 7.50 -3.00 -14.56
C ASN A 104 7.75 -4.13 -15.57
N ARG A 105 8.06 -5.35 -15.11
CA ARG A 105 8.20 -6.52 -15.99
C ARG A 105 6.88 -6.92 -16.63
N MET A 106 5.80 -6.96 -15.85
CA MET A 106 4.47 -7.28 -16.36
C MET A 106 3.98 -6.27 -17.40
N MET A 107 4.39 -4.99 -17.32
CA MET A 107 4.07 -3.97 -18.33
C MET A 107 4.81 -4.16 -19.67
N LEU A 108 5.95 -4.85 -19.66
CA LEU A 108 6.77 -5.11 -20.85
C LEU A 108 6.34 -6.36 -21.62
N LEU A 109 5.56 -7.24 -20.98
CA LEU A 109 5.06 -8.46 -21.60
C LEU A 109 3.87 -8.14 -22.52
N ASP A 110 3.96 -8.56 -23.78
CA ASP A 110 2.89 -8.38 -24.75
C ASP A 110 1.75 -9.37 -24.47
N ALA A 111 0.50 -8.90 -24.50
CA ALA A 111 -0.69 -9.66 -24.08
C ALA A 111 -0.96 -10.91 -24.94
N ALA A 112 -0.25 -11.07 -26.06
CA ALA A 112 -0.37 -12.18 -27.00
C ALA A 112 0.31 -13.48 -26.54
N SER A 113 1.17 -13.43 -25.52
CA SER A 113 1.76 -14.62 -24.91
C SER A 113 1.90 -14.41 -23.41
N PHE A 114 1.09 -15.13 -22.61
CA PHE A 114 1.29 -15.27 -21.17
C PHE A 114 2.08 -16.57 -20.92
N PRO A 115 3.43 -16.58 -21.03
CA PRO A 115 4.23 -17.73 -20.66
C PRO A 115 4.01 -18.09 -19.18
N GLU A 116 4.25 -19.35 -18.80
CA GLU A 116 4.08 -19.81 -17.42
C GLU A 116 4.79 -18.94 -16.38
N GLU A 117 5.91 -18.32 -16.77
CA GLU A 117 6.69 -17.39 -15.95
C GLU A 117 5.89 -16.15 -15.55
N ALA A 118 5.11 -15.58 -16.47
CA ALA A 118 4.25 -14.42 -16.22
C ALA A 118 3.17 -14.75 -15.18
N GLN A 119 2.60 -15.96 -15.24
CA GLN A 119 1.62 -16.40 -14.24
C GLN A 119 2.25 -16.59 -12.85
N ARG A 120 3.48 -17.11 -12.79
CA ARG A 120 4.23 -17.24 -11.52
C ARG A 120 4.53 -15.87 -10.91
N GLU A 121 5.00 -14.91 -11.72
CA GLU A 121 5.22 -13.54 -11.26
C GLU A 121 3.93 -12.88 -10.80
N HIS A 122 2.80 -13.07 -11.49
CA HIS A 122 1.51 -12.52 -11.09
C HIS A 122 1.00 -13.11 -9.75
N ARG A 123 1.17 -14.42 -9.53
CA ARG A 123 0.84 -15.05 -8.23
C ARG A 123 1.71 -14.51 -7.11
N ARG A 124 3.02 -14.36 -7.36
CA ARG A 124 3.96 -13.77 -6.39
C ARG A 124 3.59 -12.33 -6.06
N TRP A 125 3.27 -11.52 -7.06
CA TRP A 125 2.81 -10.15 -6.87
C TRP A 125 1.54 -10.11 -6.02
N THR A 126 0.56 -10.97 -6.32
CA THR A 126 -0.71 -11.03 -5.58
C THR A 126 -0.48 -11.34 -4.10
N ALA A 127 0.38 -12.33 -3.79
CA ALA A 127 0.69 -12.70 -2.41
C ALA A 127 1.41 -11.57 -1.65
N LEU A 128 2.41 -10.93 -2.29
CA LEU A 128 3.12 -9.81 -1.70
C LEU A 128 2.22 -8.58 -1.50
N HIS A 129 1.28 -8.35 -2.40
CA HIS A 129 0.30 -7.28 -2.28
C HIS A 129 -0.69 -7.54 -1.13
N HIS A 130 -1.16 -8.77 -0.94
CA HIS A 130 -1.98 -9.10 0.24
C HIS A 130 -1.20 -8.92 1.54
N LEU A 131 0.04 -9.39 1.59
CA LEU A 131 0.92 -9.18 2.75
C LEU A 131 1.10 -7.68 3.05
N ARG A 132 1.29 -6.86 2.01
CA ARG A 132 1.36 -5.40 2.13
C ARG A 132 0.09 -4.82 2.74
N VAL A 133 -1.09 -5.18 2.25
CA VAL A 133 -2.37 -4.69 2.78
C VAL A 133 -2.52 -5.06 4.25
N VAL A 134 -2.23 -6.31 4.62
CA VAL A 134 -2.29 -6.76 6.01
C VAL A 134 -1.32 -5.98 6.90
N ALA A 135 -0.06 -5.80 6.46
CA ALA A 135 0.93 -5.04 7.21
C ALA A 135 0.51 -3.58 7.42
N LEU A 136 -0.07 -2.94 6.40
CA LEU A 136 -0.60 -1.58 6.52
C LEU A 136 -1.76 -1.49 7.52
N VAL A 137 -2.67 -2.46 7.50
CA VAL A 137 -3.76 -2.54 8.49
C VAL A 137 -3.20 -2.69 9.90
N VAL A 138 -2.18 -3.53 10.11
CA VAL A 138 -1.52 -3.67 11.41
C VAL A 138 -0.87 -2.35 11.83
N ALA A 139 -0.17 -1.65 10.92
CA ALA A 139 0.40 -0.33 11.21
C ALA A 139 -0.67 0.69 11.62
N MET A 140 -1.82 0.69 10.94
CA MET A 140 -2.97 1.53 11.28
C MET A 140 -3.53 1.21 12.66
N VAL A 141 -3.67 -0.08 13.01
CA VAL A 141 -4.12 -0.49 14.35
C VAL A 141 -3.14 -0.02 15.42
N CYS A 142 -1.83 -0.20 15.21
CA CYS A 142 -0.81 0.32 16.13
C CYS A 142 -0.93 1.84 16.31
N PHE A 143 -1.10 2.59 15.22
CA PHE A 143 -1.30 4.04 15.27
C PHE A 143 -2.58 4.43 16.04
N LEU A 144 -3.71 3.77 15.77
CA LEU A 144 -4.98 4.06 16.44
C LEU A 144 -4.94 3.73 17.94
N LEU A 145 -4.27 2.65 18.34
CA LEU A 145 -4.06 2.33 19.75
C LEU A 145 -3.16 3.36 20.44
N ALA A 146 -2.14 3.86 19.74
CA ALA A 146 -1.31 4.94 20.23
C ALA A 146 -2.04 6.27 20.40
N ALA A 147 -3.15 6.46 19.68
CA ALA A 147 -3.96 7.68 19.75
C ALA A 147 -4.99 7.67 20.91
N GLN A 148 -5.16 6.53 21.58
CA GLN A 148 -6.16 6.34 22.64
C GLN A 148 -5.58 6.42 24.06
N GLY A 149 -4.26 6.40 24.23
CA GLY A 149 -3.59 6.38 25.53
C GLY A 149 -2.52 7.45 25.65
#